data_AF-A0A6C1B8K9-F1
#
_entry.id   AF-A0A6C1B8K9-F1
#
_cell.length_a   1.000
_cell.length_b   1.000
_cell.length_c   1.000
_cell.angle_alpha   90.00
_cell.angle_beta   90.00
_cell.angle_gamma   90.00
#
_symmetry.space_group_name_H-M   'P 1'
#
loop_
_entity.id
_entity.type
_entity.pdbx_description
1 polymer ?
#
loop_
_entity_poly.entity_id
_entity_poly.type
_entity_poly.pdbx_seq_one_letter_code
_entity_poly.pdbx_strand_id
1 'polypeptide(L)' 'MAKSAKTPRNFEAAIAQLEEIVAAMESRELPLEEALDHYQNGIGLLRYCQDTLSRAETRIEALEADTDEGDAES' A
#
# COMPACT_ATOMS: atom_id res chain seq x y z
N MET A 1 -16.01 21.62 4.46
CA MET A 1 -16.59 20.35 3.95
C MET A 1 -15.56 19.26 4.20
N ALA A 2 -15.90 18.21 4.94
CA ALA A 2 -14.95 17.16 5.34
C ALA A 2 -14.63 16.25 4.14
N LYS A 3 -13.39 16.30 3.64
CA LYS A 3 -12.91 15.40 2.59
C LYS A 3 -12.61 14.05 3.24
N SER A 4 -13.55 13.10 3.17
CA SER A 4 -13.35 11.73 3.65
C SER A 4 -12.11 11.14 2.97
N ALA A 5 -11.10 10.80 3.77
CA ALA A 5 -10.01 9.94 3.36
C ALA A 5 -10.61 8.58 2.93
N LYS A 6 -10.77 8.39 1.62
CA LYS A 6 -11.19 7.09 1.07
C LYS A 6 -10.01 6.15 1.22
N THR A 7 -10.11 5.22 2.16
CA THR A 7 -9.24 4.04 2.17
C THR A 7 -9.26 3.41 0.76
N PRO A 8 -8.09 3.19 0.13
CA PRO A 8 -8.02 2.60 -1.20
C PRO A 8 -8.68 1.22 -1.19
N ARG A 9 -9.45 0.91 -2.23
CA ARG A 9 -10.22 -0.34 -2.31
C ARG A 9 -9.35 -1.57 -2.65
N ASN A 10 -8.18 -1.36 -3.23
CA ASN A 10 -7.24 -2.40 -3.64
C ASN A 10 -5.81 -1.83 -3.70
N PHE A 11 -4.83 -2.72 -3.89
CA PHE A 11 -3.40 -2.38 -3.91
C PHE A 11 -3.07 -1.38 -5.01
N GLU A 12 -3.60 -1.59 -6.22
CA GLU A 12 -3.34 -0.72 -7.38
C GLU A 12 -3.85 0.70 -7.13
N ALA A 13 -5.03 0.86 -6.52
CA ALA A 13 -5.54 2.17 -6.15
C ALA A 13 -4.73 2.84 -5.05
N ALA A 14 -4.12 2.08 -4.13
CA ALA A 14 -3.25 2.62 -3.10
C ALA A 14 -1.94 3.16 -3.70
N ILE A 15 -1.37 2.43 -4.66
CA ILE A 15 -0.17 2.87 -5.40
C ILE A 15 -0.48 4.11 -6.24
N ALA A 16 -1.57 4.13 -7.00
CA ALA A 16 -1.95 5.29 -7.80
C ALA A 16 -2.13 6.56 -6.94
N GLN A 17 -2.77 6.43 -5.78
CA GLN A 17 -2.90 7.56 -4.85
C GLN A 17 -1.55 8.01 -4.27
N LEU A 18 -0.62 7.08 -4.03
CA LEU A 18 0.72 7.43 -3.55
C LEU A 18 1.50 8.21 -4.62
N GLU A 19 1.39 7.81 -5.90
CA GLU A 19 1.98 8.53 -7.03
C GLU A 19 1.41 9.95 -7.18
N GLU A 20 0.09 10.11 -7.04
CA GLU A 20 -0.57 11.42 -7.03
C GLU A 20 -0.06 12.31 -5.89
N ILE A 21 0.10 11.76 -4.69
CA ILE A 21 0.64 12.48 -3.54
C ILE A 21 2.09 12.93 -3.80
N VAL A 22 2.93 12.05 -4.33
CA VAL A 22 4.33 12.38 -4.66
C VAL A 22 4.38 13.50 -5.70
N ALA A 23 3.59 13.38 -6.78
CA ALA A 23 3.52 14.41 -7.81
C ALA A 23 3.06 15.77 -7.26
N ALA A 24 2.09 15.78 -6.33
CA ALA A 24 1.63 17.00 -5.68
C ALA A 24 2.72 17.63 -4.79
N MET A 25 3.48 16.81 -4.05
CA MET A 25 4.58 17.28 -3.20
C MET A 25 5.77 17.83 -4.00
N GLU A 26 6.00 17.35 -5.22
CA GLU A 26 7.05 17.84 -6.11
C GLU A 26 6.75 19.22 -6.72
N SER A 27 5.48 19.66 -6.71
CA SER A 27 5.02 20.87 -7.39
C SER A 27 5.54 22.20 -6.80
N ARG A 28 6.32 22.20 -5.71
CA ARG A 28 6.90 23.37 -4.98
C ARG A 28 5.94 24.49 -4.52
N GLU A 29 4.69 24.46 -4.95
CA GLU A 29 3.64 25.45 -4.61
C GLU A 29 2.71 24.94 -3.49
N LEU A 30 3.00 23.76 -2.93
CA LEU A 30 2.16 23.14 -1.90
C LEU A 30 2.34 23.87 -0.55
N PRO A 31 1.26 24.40 0.07
CA PRO A 31 1.31 24.96 1.41
C PRO A 31 1.81 23.95 2.43
N LEU A 32 2.48 24.40 3.49
CA LEU A 32 3.03 23.52 4.53
C LEU A 32 1.96 22.60 5.16
N GLU A 33 0.78 23.13 5.42
CA GLU A 33 -0.32 22.39 6.05
C GLU A 33 -0.81 21.27 5.13
N GLU A 34 -0.96 21.56 3.84
CA GLU A 34 -1.30 20.55 2.82
C GLU A 34 -0.16 19.53 2.65
N ALA A 35 1.10 19.95 2.70
CA ALA A 35 2.25 19.05 2.63
C ALA A 35 2.27 18.05 3.79
N LEU A 36 1.89 18.49 4.99
CA LEU A 36 1.76 17.61 6.15
C LEU A 36 0.61 16.61 5.99
N ASP A 37 -0.53 17.06 5.47
CA ASP A 37 -1.68 16.18 5.17
C ASP A 37 -1.32 15.13 4.11
N HIS A 38 -0.66 15.56 3.02
CA HIS A 38 -0.16 14.68 1.96
C HIS A 38 0.83 13.65 2.50
N TYR A 39 1.77 14.08 3.33
CA TYR A 39 2.74 13.17 3.97
C TYR A 39 2.04 12.14 4.87
N GLN A 40 1.09 12.57 5.71
CA GLN A 40 0.39 11.69 6.63
C GLN A 40 -0.47 10.65 5.88
N ASN A 41 -1.15 11.09 4.81
CA ASN A 41 -1.88 10.19 3.91
C ASN A 41 -0.93 9.21 3.20
N GLY A 42 0.21 9.69 2.70
CA GLY A 42 1.23 8.87 2.05
C GLY A 42 1.77 7.75 2.95
N ILE A 43 2.05 8.04 4.22
CA ILE A 43 2.47 7.03 5.20
C ILE A 43 1.36 5.98 5.42
N GLY A 44 0.10 6.39 5.46
CA GLY A 44 -1.04 5.47 5.57
C GLY A 44 -1.13 4.51 4.38
N LEU A 45 -1.02 5.04 3.16
CA LEU A 45 -1.01 4.25 1.93
C LEU A 45 0.18 3.30 1.86
N LEU A 46 1.38 3.79 2.22
CA LEU A 46 2.59 2.97 2.22
C LEU A 46 2.46 1.77 3.17
N ARG A 47 1.93 1.99 4.38
CA ARG A 47 1.67 0.90 5.34
C ARG A 47 0.66 -0.10 4.81
N TYR A 48 -0.41 0.37 4.18
CA TYR A 48 -1.40 -0.51 3.55
C TYR A 48 -0.78 -1.38 2.44
N CYS A 49 0.07 -0.80 1.60
CA CYS A 49 0.77 -1.54 0.55
C CYS A 49 1.71 -2.60 1.13
N GLN A 50 2.49 -2.26 2.15
CA GLN A 50 3.39 -3.19 2.83
C GLN A 50 2.65 -4.36 3.47
N ASP A 51 1.55 -4.09 4.19
CA ASP A 51 0.71 -5.14 4.79
C ASP A 51 0.12 -6.05 3.71
N THR A 52 -0.37 -5.47 2.60
CA THR A 52 -0.93 -6.25 1.51
C THR A 52 0.11 -7.18 0.88
N LEU A 53 1.34 -6.70 0.66
CA LEU A 53 2.43 -7.50 0.12
C LEU A 53 2.87 -8.60 1.08
N SER A 54 3.02 -8.27 2.37
CA SER A 54 3.39 -9.26 3.40
C SER A 54 2.34 -10.39 3.49
N ARG A 55 1.05 -10.05 3.43
CA ARG A 55 -0.02 -11.05 3.41
C ARG A 55 -0.01 -11.93 2.16
N ALA A 56 0.39 -11.37 1.01
CA ALA A 56 0.53 -12.13 -0.22
C ALA A 56 1.74 -13.09 -0.15
N GLU A 57 2.87 -12.61 0.36
CA GLU A 57 4.08 -13.41 0.58
C GLU A 57 3.82 -14.60 1.52
N THR A 58 3.24 -14.36 2.71
CA THR A 58 2.88 -15.44 3.64
C THR A 58 1.95 -16.47 3.00
N ARG A 59 1.05 -16.04 2.11
CA ARG A 59 0.15 -16.96 1.41
C ARG A 59 0.87 -17.79 0.35
N ILE A 60 1.87 -17.23 -0.32
CA ILE A 60 2.72 -17.97 -1.26
C ILE A 60 3.54 -19.01 -0.50
N GLU A 61 4.21 -18.61 0.58
CA GLU A 61 5.01 -19.52 1.42
C GLU A 61 4.19 -20.70 1.95
N ALA A 62 2.95 -20.46 2.39
CA ALA A 62 2.06 -21.51 2.85
C ALA A 62 1.67 -22.50 1.73
N LEU A 63 1.46 -22.01 0.50
CA LEU A 63 1.14 -22.86 -0.65
C LEU A 63 2.35 -23.67 -1.12
N GLU A 64 3.56 -23.11 -1.03
CA GLU A 64 4.80 -23.82 -1.34
C GLU A 64 5.08 -24.92 -0.32
N ALA A 65 4.88 -24.65 0.98
CA ALA A 65 5.00 -25.66 2.04
C ALA A 65 4.01 -26.81 1.88
N ASP A 66 2.74 -26.52 1.59
CA ASP A 66 1.71 -27.54 1.30
C ASP A 66 2.06 -28.38 0.06
N THR A 67 2.78 -27.80 -0.92
CA THR A 67 3.19 -28.52 -2.13
C THR A 67 4.39 -29.43 -1.86
N ASP A 68 5.36 -29.00 -1.04
CA ASP A 68 6.57 -29.78 -0.73
C ASP A 68 6.26 -31.01 0.17
N GLU A 69 5.26 -30.92 1.05
CA GLU A 69 4.79 -32.06 1.86
C GLU A 69 4.07 -33.14 1.03
N GLY A 70 3.60 -32.82 -0.17
CA GLY A 70 2.92 -33.76 -1.09
C GLY A 70 3.87 -34.69 -1.86
N ASP A 71 5.15 -34.34 -1.99
CA ASP A 71 6.16 -35.09 -2.76
C ASP A 71 7.04 -36.01 -1.88
N ALA A 72 6.97 -35.89 -0.55
CA ALA A 72 7.76 -36.70 0.39
C ALA A 72 7.11 -38.04 0.80
N GLU A 73 5.85 -38.29 0.42
CA GLU A 73 5.11 -39.54 0.72
C GLU A 73 4.79 -40.39 -0.54
N SER A 74 5.70 -40.43 -1.53
CA SER A 74 5.66 -41.41 -2.63
C SER A 74 6.90 -42.30 -2.68
#